data_AF-A0A6P0Q4K4-F1
#
_entry.id   AF-A0A6P0Q4K4-F1
#
_cell.length_a   1.000
_cell.length_b   1.000
_cell.length_c   1.000
_cell.angle_alpha   90.00
_cell.angle_beta   90.00
_cell.angle_gamma   90.00
#
_symmetry.space_group_name_H-M   'P 1'
#
loop_
_entity.id
_entity.type
_entity.pdbx_description
1 polymer ?
#
loop_
_entity_poly.entity_id
_entity_poly.type
_entity_poly.pdbx_seq_one_letter_code
_entity_poly.pdbx_strand_id
1 'polypeptide(L)' 'KEILITADSGGSNGYRIRLGKSELQKLATEIGLTIKVSHLPPGTSKWNKIEHRRFCHITKKWRGRPLTSQ' A
#
# COMPACT_ATOMS: atom_id res chain seq x y z
N LYS A 1 3.53 -14.45 15.55
CA LYS A 1 2.85 -14.38 14.23
C LYS A 1 3.38 -13.14 13.51
N GLU A 2 3.58 -13.19 12.18
CA GLU A 2 4.09 -12.05 11.41
C GLU A 2 3.16 -11.69 10.25
N ILE A 3 3.22 -10.42 9.83
CA ILE A 3 2.56 -9.89 8.65
C ILE A 3 3.63 -9.31 7.74
N LEU A 4 3.60 -9.70 6.47
CA LEU A 4 4.39 -9.07 5.41
C LEU A 4 3.52 -8.06 4.66
N ILE A 5 3.95 -6.80 4.67
CA ILE A 5 3.38 -5.70 3.89
C ILE A 5 4.28 -5.44 2.70
N THR A 6 3.72 -5.56 1.49
CA THR A 6 4.37 -5.09 0.27
C THR A 6 3.88 -3.68 -0.06
N ALA A 7 4.79 -2.72 -0.15
CA ALA A 7 4.46 -1.32 -0.38
C ALA A 7 5.20 -0.77 -1.61
N ASP A 8 4.62 0.23 -2.24
CA ASP A 8 5.34 1.10 -3.17
C ASP A 8 6.28 2.03 -2.39
N SER A 9 7.33 2.50 -3.05
CA SER A 9 8.36 3.36 -2.42
C SER A 9 8.13 4.86 -2.66
N GLY A 10 6.92 5.25 -3.08
CA GLY A 10 6.59 6.61 -3.48
C GLY A 10 5.98 7.45 -2.37
N GLY A 11 6.14 8.78 -2.45
CA GLY A 11 5.46 9.73 -1.56
C GLY A 11 5.66 9.41 -0.08
N SER A 12 4.59 9.45 0.70
CA SER A 12 4.55 9.16 2.14
C SER A 12 4.91 7.72 2.51
N ASN A 13 4.87 6.77 1.56
CA ASN A 13 5.25 5.37 1.76
C ASN A 13 6.74 5.11 1.56
N GLY A 14 7.52 6.16 1.24
CA GLY A 14 8.94 6.04 0.93
C GLY A 14 9.75 5.40 2.05
N TYR A 15 10.65 4.49 1.69
CA TYR A 15 11.50 3.76 2.65
C TYR A 15 12.41 4.66 3.51
N ARG A 16 12.64 5.92 3.10
CA ARG A 16 13.43 6.91 3.86
C ARG A 16 12.59 7.71 4.87
N ILE A 17 11.26 7.67 4.76
CA ILE A 17 10.37 8.45 5.61
C ILE A 17 10.22 7.75 6.96
N ARG A 18 10.42 8.51 8.04
CA ARG A 18 10.38 7.99 9.42
C ARG A 18 8.97 7.88 9.99
N LEU A 19 8.06 8.78 9.59
CA LEU A 19 6.69 8.81 10.11
C LEU A 19 5.98 7.47 9.90
N GLY A 20 5.98 6.95 8.68
CA GLY A 20 5.36 5.65 8.37
C GLY A 20 5.95 4.50 9.19
N LYS A 21 7.26 4.47 9.41
CA LYS A 21 7.91 3.45 10.25
C LYS A 21 7.49 3.54 11.72
N SER A 22 7.39 4.75 12.25
CA SER A 22 6.94 5.00 13.63
C SER A 22 5.50 4.51 13.85
N GLU A 23 4.59 4.87 12.94
CA GLU A 23 3.19 4.45 13.06
C GLU A 23 3.01 2.94 12.85
N LEU A 24 3.74 2.34 11.90
CA LEU A 24 3.74 0.88 11.73
C LEU A 24 4.30 0.15 12.95
N GLN A 25 5.30 0.72 13.63
CA GLN A 25 5.82 0.14 14.87
C GLN A 25 4.81 0.23 16.01
N LYS A 26 4.12 1.36 16.17
CA LYS A 26 3.04 1.50 17.16
C LYS A 26 1.95 0.47 16.92
N LEU A 27 1.50 0.33 15.67
CA LEU A 27 0.50 -0.65 15.27
C LEU A 27 0.97 -2.08 15.56
N ALA A 28 2.21 -2.42 15.21
CA ALA A 28 2.80 -3.75 15.49
C ALA A 28 2.76 -4.09 16.99
N THR A 29 3.08 -3.10 17.84
CA THR A 29 3.01 -3.24 19.30
C THR A 29 1.58 -3.44 19.78
N GLU A 30 0.63 -2.65 19.27
CA GLU A 30 -0.79 -2.71 19.65
C GLU A 30 -1.42 -4.06 19.32
N ILE A 31 -1.17 -4.59 18.11
CA ILE A 31 -1.75 -5.85 17.65
C ILE A 31 -0.94 -7.08 18.08
N GLY A 32 0.23 -6.89 18.69
CA GLY A 32 1.12 -7.97 19.13
C GLY A 32 1.70 -8.81 17.99
N LEU A 33 1.90 -8.23 16.79
CA LEU A 33 2.41 -8.92 15.61
C LEU A 33 3.66 -8.24 15.07
N THR A 34 4.60 -9.04 14.55
CA THR A 34 5.74 -8.51 13.81
C THR A 34 5.29 -8.06 12.42
N ILE A 35 5.51 -6.80 12.09
CA ILE A 35 5.24 -6.26 10.75
C ILE A 35 6.57 -6.17 9.99
N LYS A 36 6.68 -6.88 8.87
CA LYS A 36 7.77 -6.72 7.90
C LYS A 36 7.27 -5.91 6.72
N VAL A 37 8.08 -4.95 6.28
CA VAL A 37 7.77 -4.14 5.09
C VAL A 37 8.78 -4.44 4.01
N SER A 38 8.30 -4.78 2.82
CA SER A 38 9.11 -4.95 1.61
C SER A 38 8.68 -3.95 0.56
N HIS A 39 9.63 -3.11 0.16
CA HIS A 39 9.43 -2.08 -0.85
C HIS A 39 9.71 -2.62 -2.24
N LEU A 40 8.80 -2.36 -3.17
CA LEU A 40 9.02 -2.67 -4.58
C LEU A 40 10.06 -1.72 -5.20
N PRO A 41 10.89 -2.18 -6.17
CA PRO A 41 11.82 -1.32 -6.89
C PRO A 41 11.11 -0.16 -7.60
N PRO A 42 11.81 0.97 -7.86
CA PRO A 42 11.23 2.08 -8.62
C PRO A 42 10.67 1.63 -9.97
N GLY A 43 9.54 2.20 -10.40
CA GLY A 43 8.92 1.89 -11.69
C GLY A 43 8.18 0.55 -11.76
N THR A 44 8.06 -0.19 -10.65
CA THR A 44 7.41 -1.50 -10.62
C THR A 44 6.00 -1.50 -10.03
N SER A 45 5.35 -0.34 -9.91
CA SER A 45 4.01 -0.21 -9.29
C SER A 45 2.98 -1.14 -9.94
N LYS A 46 3.06 -1.29 -11.29
CA LYS A 46 2.21 -2.21 -12.05
C LYS A 46 2.23 -3.62 -11.49
N TRP A 47 3.38 -4.11 -11.04
CA TRP A 47 3.56 -5.46 -10.52
C TRP A 47 2.94 -5.67 -9.13
N ASN A 48 2.46 -4.61 -8.47
CA ASN A 48 1.67 -4.76 -7.26
C ASN A 48 0.36 -5.51 -7.57
N LYS A 49 0.11 -6.60 -6.84
CA LYS A 49 -1.10 -7.42 -7.00
C LYS A 49 -2.38 -6.60 -6.87
N ILE A 50 -2.38 -5.53 -6.07
CA ILE A 50 -3.53 -4.64 -5.92
C ILE A 50 -3.81 -3.90 -7.23
N GLU A 51 -2.78 -3.35 -7.89
CA GLU A 51 -2.96 -2.70 -9.19
C GLU A 51 -3.50 -3.68 -10.24
N HIS A 52 -2.86 -4.86 -10.34
CA HIS A 52 -3.24 -5.88 -11.32
C HIS A 52 -4.61 -6.53 -11.07
N ARG A 53 -4.99 -6.79 -9.82
CA ARG A 53 -6.19 -7.61 -9.50
C ARG A 53 -7.37 -6.78 -9.00
N ARG A 54 -7.15 -5.63 -8.37
CA ARG A 54 -8.21 -4.78 -7.82
C ARG A 54 -8.41 -3.53 -8.67
N PHE A 55 -7.37 -2.75 -8.92
CA PHE A 55 -7.53 -1.48 -9.64
C PHE A 55 -7.99 -1.67 -11.08
N CYS A 56 -7.60 -2.75 -11.77
CA CYS A 56 -8.13 -3.03 -13.11
C CYS A 56 -9.67 -3.12 -13.15
N HIS A 57 -10.31 -3.68 -12.13
CA HIS A 57 -11.77 -3.78 -12.01
C HIS A 57 -12.39 -2.44 -11.62
N ILE A 58 -11.73 -1.68 -10.74
CA ILE A 58 -12.15 -0.32 -10.36
C ILE A 58 -12.12 0.57 -11.60
N THR A 59 -10.99 0.66 -12.31
CA THR A 59 -10.88 1.43 -13.55
C THR A 59 -11.98 1.06 -14.54
N LYS A 60 -12.28 -0.23 -14.74
CA LYS A 60 -13.39 -0.64 -15.62
C LYS A 60 -14.75 -0.13 -15.16
N LYS A 61 -15.07 -0.21 -13.86
CA LYS A 61 -16.37 0.23 -13.32
C LYS A 61 -16.55 1.76 -13.37
N TRP A 62 -15.47 2.51 -13.18
CA TRP A 62 -15.48 3.97 -13.08
C TRP A 62 -15.11 4.67 -14.39
N ARG A 63 -14.76 3.93 -15.45
CA ARG A 63 -14.34 4.51 -16.73
C ARG A 63 -15.46 5.39 -17.30
N GLY A 64 -15.18 6.68 -17.43
CA GLY A 64 -16.11 7.65 -18.02
C GLY A 64 -17.35 7.94 -17.16
N ARG A 65 -17.35 7.54 -15.88
CA ARG A 65 -18.43 7.86 -14.95
C ARG A 65 -17.89 8.78 -13.86
N PRO A 66 -18.29 10.07 -13.82
CA PRO A 66 -17.87 10.97 -12.76
C PRO A 66 -18.35 10.43 -11.41
N LEU A 67 -17.47 10.54 -10.40
CA LEU A 67 -17.78 10.14 -9.03
C LEU A 67 -18.68 11.23 -8.44
N THR A 68 -20.00 11.08 -8.60
CA THR A 68 -20.98 11.97 -7.97
C THR A 68 -21.09 11.59 -6.50
N SER A 69 -20.99 12.57 -5.60
CA SER A 69 -21.15 12.38 -4.15
C SER A 69 -22.47 11.66 -3.84
N GLN A 70 -22.41 10.68 -2.94
CA GLN A 70 -23.58 10.22 -2.21
C GLN A 70 -23.87 11.15 -1.05
#